data_AF-X1AA86-F1
#
_entry.id   AF-X1AA86-F1
#
_cell.length_a   1.000
_cell.length_b   1.000
_cell.length_c   1.000
_cell.angle_alpha   90.00
_cell.angle_beta   90.00
_cell.angle_gamma   90.00
#
_symmetry.space_group_name_H-M   'P 1'
#
loop_
_entity.id
_entity.type
_entity.pdbx_description
1 polymer ?
#
loop_
_entity_poly.entity_id
_entity_poly.type
_entity_poly.pdbx_seq_one_letter_code
_entity_poly.pdbx_strand_id
1 'polypeptide(L)'
;HAFDYHQIRGKKIIIRRAKEGEVLVTLDGARRVLSPDMLVIADRERAVAIAGVMGGADSEVTEQTTAIFLEAASFDPASIYHTGNNLGLPSEARMRFERGISPELTIPALKRATQLLVQLAGGKAAKGLIDAYPGKQEREPILLSTGRVSSLLGVDFSLDQIKGALASLGFDYKPGASASEVRVTAPYWRSDIHLAEDLIEEVARIIGYD
;
A
#
# COMPACT_ATOMS: atom_id res chain seq x y z
N HIS A 1 6.31 -9.19 2.05
CA HIS A 1 6.50 -10.56 2.53
C HIS A 1 7.92 -11.03 2.24
N ALA A 2 8.51 -11.92 3.04
CA ALA A 2 9.82 -12.50 2.74
C ALA A 2 9.63 -13.98 2.39
N PHE A 3 10.18 -14.41 1.25
CA PHE A 3 10.16 -15.80 0.82
C PHE A 3 11.58 -16.35 0.83
N ASP A 4 11.74 -17.63 1.13
CA ASP A 4 12.98 -18.33 0.81
C ASP A 4 13.18 -18.34 -0.71
N TYR A 5 14.22 -17.66 -1.18
CA TYR A 5 14.51 -17.52 -2.61
C TYR A 5 14.76 -18.88 -3.26
N HIS A 6 15.37 -19.82 -2.54
CA HIS A 6 15.67 -21.15 -3.06
C HIS A 6 14.39 -21.98 -3.28
N GLN A 7 13.33 -21.69 -2.53
CA GLN A 7 12.06 -22.40 -2.64
C GLN A 7 11.17 -21.93 -3.80
N ILE A 8 11.37 -20.72 -4.32
CA ILE A 8 10.65 -20.22 -5.50
C ILE A 8 11.05 -21.02 -6.76
N ARG A 9 10.10 -21.77 -7.34
CA ARG A 9 10.35 -22.63 -8.51
C ARG A 9 10.50 -21.82 -9.79
N GLY A 10 11.56 -22.12 -10.54
CA GLY A 10 11.91 -21.41 -11.78
C GLY A 10 12.25 -19.92 -11.60
N LYS A 11 12.51 -19.47 -10.36
CA LYS A 11 12.89 -18.09 -9.99
C LYS A 11 12.00 -17.03 -10.63
N LYS A 12 10.70 -17.31 -10.67
CA LYS A 12 9.68 -16.44 -11.26
C LYS A 12 8.55 -16.24 -10.27
N ILE A 13 8.07 -15.01 -10.19
CA ILE A 13 6.84 -14.65 -9.49
C ILE A 13 5.78 -14.30 -10.53
N ILE A 14 4.58 -14.81 -10.33
CA ILE A 14 3.42 -14.65 -11.19
C ILE A 14 2.25 -14.26 -10.30
N ILE A 15 1.73 -13.05 -10.49
CA ILE A 15 0.50 -12.60 -9.84
C ILE A 15 -0.67 -13.01 -10.72
N ARG A 16 -1.58 -13.81 -10.18
CA ARG A 16 -2.75 -14.31 -10.91
C ARG A 16 -3.90 -14.63 -9.96
N ARG A 17 -5.09 -14.84 -10.51
CA ARG A 17 -6.18 -15.46 -9.79
C ARG A 17 -5.88 -16.93 -9.49
N ALA A 18 -6.41 -17.45 -8.39
CA ALA A 18 -6.37 -18.87 -8.09
C ALA A 18 -7.15 -19.67 -9.15
N LYS A 19 -6.79 -20.94 -9.33
CA LYS A 19 -7.61 -21.88 -10.09
C LYS A 19 -8.74 -22.40 -9.20
N GLU A 20 -9.84 -22.83 -9.79
CA GLU A 20 -10.93 -23.46 -9.05
C GLU A 20 -10.41 -24.68 -8.28
N GLY A 21 -10.65 -24.72 -6.98
CA GLY A 21 -10.18 -25.79 -6.11
C GLY A 21 -8.66 -25.87 -5.93
N GLU A 22 -7.91 -24.83 -6.33
CA GLU A 22 -6.46 -24.77 -6.07
C GLU A 22 -6.21 -24.82 -4.56
N VAL A 23 -5.19 -25.58 -4.14
CA VAL A 23 -4.92 -25.76 -2.72
C VAL A 23 -3.55 -25.21 -2.34
N LEU A 24 -3.53 -24.49 -1.23
CA LEU A 24 -2.33 -23.94 -0.60
C LEU A 24 -2.31 -24.31 0.88
N VAL A 25 -1.15 -24.71 1.40
CA VAL A 25 -0.91 -24.78 2.85
C VAL A 25 -0.33 -23.44 3.29
N THR A 26 -1.02 -22.73 4.17
CA THR A 26 -0.60 -21.44 4.69
C THR A 26 0.38 -21.58 5.87
N LEU A 27 1.04 -20.50 6.26
CA LEU A 27 2.05 -20.50 7.35
C LEU A 27 1.52 -21.00 8.70
N ASP A 28 0.21 -20.95 8.92
CA ASP A 28 -0.46 -21.53 10.08
C ASP A 28 -0.61 -23.07 10.01
N GLY A 29 -0.09 -23.70 8.96
CA GLY A 29 -0.20 -25.14 8.68
C GLY A 29 -1.56 -25.57 8.13
N ALA A 30 -2.51 -24.65 7.96
CA ALA A 30 -3.85 -24.98 7.51
C ALA A 30 -3.89 -25.16 5.98
N ARG A 31 -4.62 -26.19 5.54
CA ARG A 31 -4.90 -26.44 4.12
C ARG A 31 -6.08 -25.56 3.67
N ARG A 32 -5.86 -24.69 2.69
CA ARG A 32 -6.85 -23.73 2.15
C ARG A 32 -7.23 -24.12 0.74
N VAL A 33 -8.52 -24.30 0.48
CA VAL A 33 -9.07 -24.47 -0.88
C VAL A 33 -9.45 -23.08 -1.38
N LEU A 34 -8.88 -22.70 -2.53
CA LEU A 34 -8.99 -21.36 -3.09
C LEU A 34 -10.01 -21.37 -4.23
N SER A 35 -10.67 -20.23 -4.39
CA SER A 35 -11.64 -19.97 -5.46
C SER A 35 -11.11 -18.91 -6.44
N PRO A 36 -11.60 -18.86 -7.70
CA PRO A 36 -11.05 -18.01 -8.77
C PRO A 36 -11.18 -16.49 -8.57
N ASP A 37 -11.93 -16.05 -7.57
CA ASP A 37 -12.00 -14.66 -7.11
C ASP A 37 -10.78 -14.25 -6.25
N MET A 38 -10.06 -15.23 -5.68
CA MET A 38 -8.90 -14.97 -4.84
C MET A 38 -7.64 -14.71 -5.66
N LEU A 39 -6.86 -13.71 -5.24
CA LEU A 39 -5.56 -13.40 -5.84
C LEU A 39 -4.45 -14.19 -5.13
N VAL A 40 -3.56 -14.79 -5.92
CA VAL A 40 -2.39 -15.53 -5.41
C VAL A 40 -1.11 -14.98 -5.99
N ILE A 41 -0.06 -15.14 -5.20
CA ILE A 41 1.32 -15.04 -5.65
C ILE A 41 1.74 -16.46 -5.97
N ALA A 42 2.15 -16.72 -7.20
CA ALA A 42 2.54 -18.03 -7.68
C ALA A 42 3.96 -18.03 -8.21
N ASP A 43 4.61 -19.18 -8.16
CA ASP A 43 5.79 -19.45 -8.95
C ASP A 43 5.41 -20.16 -10.26
N ARG A 44 6.37 -20.78 -10.96
CA ARG A 44 6.07 -21.48 -12.22
C ARG A 44 5.17 -22.72 -12.05
N GLU A 45 5.10 -23.29 -10.86
CA GLU A 45 4.48 -24.59 -10.62
C GLU A 45 3.21 -24.43 -9.78
N ARG A 46 3.20 -23.53 -8.79
CA ARG A 46 2.16 -23.47 -7.75
C ARG A 46 1.95 -22.08 -7.16
N ALA A 47 0.83 -21.88 -6.48
CA ALA A 47 0.68 -20.76 -5.55
C ALA A 47 1.69 -20.90 -4.39
N VAL A 48 2.25 -19.77 -3.96
CA VAL A 48 3.21 -19.66 -2.85
C VAL A 48 2.75 -18.69 -1.76
N ALA A 49 1.69 -17.90 -2.02
CA ALA A 49 1.01 -17.09 -1.01
C ALA A 49 -0.40 -16.72 -1.49
N ILE A 50 -1.29 -16.45 -0.52
CA ILE A 50 -2.54 -15.74 -0.73
C ILE A 50 -2.21 -14.25 -0.69
N ALA A 51 -2.33 -13.57 -1.82
CA ALA A 51 -1.84 -12.22 -1.99
C ALA A 51 -2.46 -11.27 -0.96
N GLY A 52 -1.62 -10.56 -0.21
CA GLY A 52 -2.03 -9.61 0.83
C GLY A 52 -2.69 -10.21 2.09
N VAL A 53 -2.84 -11.54 2.18
CA VAL A 53 -3.50 -12.21 3.31
C VAL A 53 -2.51 -13.02 4.13
N MET A 54 -1.87 -14.03 3.52
CA MET A 54 -0.96 -14.94 4.22
C MET A 54 0.00 -15.64 3.26
N GLY A 55 1.25 -15.84 3.70
CA GLY A 55 2.24 -16.64 2.98
C GLY A 55 1.87 -18.12 2.94
N GLY A 56 2.46 -18.85 1.99
CA GLY A 56 2.44 -20.30 1.96
C GLY A 56 3.61 -20.89 2.76
N ALA A 57 3.39 -22.05 3.40
CA ALA A 57 4.42 -22.75 4.16
C ALA A 57 5.59 -23.25 3.27
N ASP A 58 5.30 -23.57 2.01
CA ASP A 58 6.27 -24.14 1.06
C ASP A 58 7.43 -23.20 0.69
N SER A 59 7.30 -21.90 0.94
CA SER A 59 8.25 -20.85 0.60
C SER A 59 8.61 -19.97 1.81
N GLU A 60 8.26 -20.42 3.01
CA GLU A 60 8.57 -19.74 4.27
C GLU A 60 10.08 -19.61 4.50
N VAL A 61 10.49 -18.50 5.12
CA VAL A 61 11.85 -18.31 5.62
C VAL A 61 12.05 -19.15 6.88
N THR A 62 13.07 -19.99 6.88
CA THR A 62 13.43 -20.88 7.99
C THR A 62 14.81 -20.51 8.55
N GLU A 63 15.25 -21.18 9.61
CA GLU A 63 16.62 -21.03 10.13
C GLU A 63 17.70 -21.43 9.09
N GLN A 64 17.33 -22.23 8.09
CA GLN A 64 18.24 -22.68 7.04
C GLN A 64 18.28 -21.72 5.83
N THR A 65 17.40 -20.71 5.79
CA THR A 65 17.31 -19.79 4.66
C THR A 65 18.54 -18.88 4.58
N THR A 66 19.21 -18.90 3.43
CA THR A 66 20.42 -18.10 3.18
C THR A 66 20.22 -17.01 2.13
N ALA A 67 19.13 -17.06 1.38
CA ALA A 67 18.75 -16.04 0.41
C ALA A 67 17.23 -15.86 0.41
N ILE A 68 16.79 -14.60 0.36
CA ILE A 68 15.37 -14.26 0.38
C ILE A 68 14.95 -13.47 -0.86
N PHE A 69 13.73 -13.71 -1.32
CA PHE A 69 12.99 -12.78 -2.18
C PHE A 69 12.11 -11.92 -1.28
N LEU A 70 12.34 -10.60 -1.30
CA LEU A 70 11.55 -9.66 -0.52
C LEU A 70 10.51 -8.98 -1.40
N GLU A 71 9.25 -9.18 -1.05
CA GLU A 71 8.09 -8.60 -1.70
C GLU A 71 7.59 -7.38 -0.92
N ALA A 72 7.36 -6.27 -1.63
CA ALA A 72 6.48 -5.20 -1.20
C ALA A 72 5.44 -4.98 -2.28
N ALA A 73 4.16 -5.05 -1.91
CA ALA A 73 3.05 -4.99 -2.85
C ALA A 73 1.91 -4.14 -2.29
N SER A 74 1.04 -3.66 -3.18
CA SER A 74 -0.28 -3.11 -2.84
C SER A 74 -1.33 -3.89 -3.62
N PHE A 75 -2.43 -4.22 -2.96
CA PHE A 75 -3.52 -5.03 -3.50
C PHE A 75 -4.83 -4.28 -3.33
N ASP A 76 -5.79 -4.62 -4.20
CA ASP A 76 -7.15 -4.08 -4.12
C ASP A 76 -7.81 -4.39 -2.75
N PRO A 77 -8.23 -3.37 -1.98
CA PRO A 77 -8.76 -3.56 -0.64
C PRO A 77 -10.01 -4.46 -0.58
N ALA A 78 -10.89 -4.36 -1.58
CA ALA A 78 -12.11 -5.17 -1.63
C ALA A 78 -11.78 -6.65 -1.87
N SER A 79 -10.87 -6.95 -2.80
CA SER A 79 -10.36 -8.31 -3.04
C SER A 79 -9.74 -8.92 -1.79
N ILE A 80 -8.94 -8.15 -1.04
CA ILE A 80 -8.35 -8.60 0.22
C ILE A 80 -9.43 -8.86 1.28
N TYR A 81 -10.41 -7.97 1.40
CA TYR A 81 -11.53 -8.14 2.33
C TYR A 81 -12.31 -9.42 2.05
N HIS A 82 -12.72 -9.63 0.80
CA HIS A 82 -13.47 -10.83 0.40
C HIS A 82 -12.65 -12.11 0.62
N THR A 83 -11.40 -12.14 0.17
CA THR A 83 -10.51 -13.31 0.32
C THR A 83 -10.29 -13.64 1.80
N GLY A 84 -9.96 -12.64 2.62
CA GLY A 84 -9.71 -12.82 4.04
C GLY A 84 -10.96 -13.27 4.81
N ASN A 85 -12.13 -12.73 4.46
CA ASN A 85 -13.41 -13.12 5.07
C ASN A 85 -13.80 -14.55 4.69
N ASN A 86 -13.72 -14.90 3.39
CA ASN A 86 -14.06 -16.23 2.89
C ASN A 86 -13.19 -17.33 3.50
N LEU A 87 -11.91 -17.03 3.76
CA LEU A 87 -10.97 -17.99 4.37
C LEU A 87 -10.94 -17.94 5.90
N GLY A 88 -11.63 -16.99 6.53
CA GLY A 88 -11.60 -16.80 7.98
C GLY A 88 -10.20 -16.48 8.51
N LEU A 89 -9.41 -15.70 7.76
CA LEU A 89 -8.00 -15.42 8.07
C LEU A 89 -7.83 -13.97 8.56
N PRO A 90 -7.72 -13.73 9.88
CA PRO A 90 -7.29 -12.44 10.39
C PRO A 90 -5.76 -12.34 10.31
N SER A 91 -5.24 -11.29 9.67
CA SER A 91 -3.81 -10.98 9.71
C SER A 91 -3.57 -9.47 9.77
N GLU A 92 -2.46 -9.09 10.39
CA GLU A 92 -2.01 -7.68 10.45
C GLU A 92 -1.80 -7.09 9.05
N ALA A 93 -1.36 -7.91 8.10
CA ALA A 93 -1.21 -7.50 6.70
C ALA A 93 -2.58 -7.21 6.08
N ARG A 94 -3.53 -8.14 6.22
CA ARG A 94 -4.91 -7.99 5.74
C ARG A 94 -5.54 -6.71 6.27
N MET A 95 -5.49 -6.48 7.58
CA MET A 95 -6.08 -5.29 8.21
C MET A 95 -5.56 -3.98 7.60
N ARG A 96 -4.28 -3.93 7.23
CA ARG A 96 -3.70 -2.74 6.59
C ARG A 96 -4.14 -2.62 5.13
N PHE A 97 -4.11 -3.71 4.37
CA PHE A 97 -4.52 -3.69 2.97
C PHE A 97 -6.00 -3.35 2.78
N GLU A 98 -6.88 -3.83 3.67
CA GLU A 98 -8.32 -3.49 3.67
C GLU A 98 -8.57 -1.98 3.84
N ARG A 99 -7.63 -1.23 4.41
CA ARG A 99 -7.73 0.23 4.58
C ARG A 99 -7.18 1.04 3.41
N GLY A 100 -6.71 0.38 2.34
CA GLY A 100 -6.15 1.06 1.17
C GLY A 100 -4.78 1.66 1.46
N ILE A 101 -3.73 0.83 1.36
CA ILE A 101 -2.34 1.30 1.43
C ILE A 101 -1.93 1.84 0.07
N SER A 102 -1.39 3.06 0.06
CA SER A 102 -0.86 3.68 -1.16
C SER A 102 0.22 2.80 -1.82
N PRO A 103 0.12 2.52 -3.14
CA PRO A 103 1.14 1.75 -3.84
C PRO A 103 2.52 2.42 -3.83
N GLU A 104 2.58 3.74 -3.72
CA GLU A 104 3.83 4.50 -3.64
C GLU A 104 4.64 4.20 -2.37
N LEU A 105 4.03 3.60 -1.33
CA LEU A 105 4.74 3.15 -0.13
C LEU A 105 5.61 1.91 -0.39
N THR A 106 5.37 1.16 -1.46
CA THR A 106 6.04 -0.13 -1.72
C THR A 106 7.56 0.02 -1.83
N ILE A 107 8.05 0.95 -2.66
CA ILE A 107 9.49 1.14 -2.88
C ILE A 107 10.22 1.68 -1.62
N PRO A 108 9.74 2.73 -0.92
CA PRO A 108 10.35 3.15 0.35
C PRO A 108 10.36 2.03 1.39
N ALA A 109 9.26 1.29 1.55
CA ALA A 109 9.17 0.19 2.51
C ALA A 109 10.13 -0.95 2.15
N LEU A 110 10.21 -1.33 0.88
CA LEU A 110 11.14 -2.36 0.39
C LEU A 110 12.59 -1.99 0.66
N LYS A 111 12.98 -0.75 0.34
CA LYS A 111 14.33 -0.24 0.60
C LYS A 111 14.65 -0.22 2.08
N ARG A 112 13.73 0.23 2.93
CA ARG A 112 13.92 0.26 4.38
C ARG A 112 14.04 -1.14 4.97
N ALA A 113 13.18 -2.06 4.57
CA ALA A 113 13.25 -3.45 5.01
C ALA A 113 14.55 -4.12 4.56
N THR A 114 14.97 -3.91 3.31
CA THR A 114 16.25 -4.41 2.79
C THR A 114 17.44 -3.86 3.57
N GLN A 115 17.44 -2.56 3.86
CA GLN A 115 18.49 -1.93 4.68
C GLN A 115 18.57 -2.58 6.06
N LEU A 116 17.43 -2.76 6.73
CA LEU A 116 17.38 -3.38 8.06
C LEU A 116 17.86 -4.83 8.03
N LEU A 117 17.48 -5.60 7.02
CA LEU A 117 17.96 -6.97 6.85
C LEU A 117 19.47 -7.04 6.71
N VAL A 118 20.07 -6.18 5.87
CA VAL A 118 21.53 -6.12 5.71
C VAL A 118 22.22 -5.71 7.02
N GLN A 119 21.65 -4.76 7.75
CA GLN A 119 22.22 -4.28 9.02
C GLN A 119 22.13 -5.31 10.15
N LEU A 120 21.02 -6.05 10.23
CA LEU A 120 20.70 -6.90 11.38
C LEU A 120 21.03 -8.37 11.16
N ALA A 121 20.78 -8.90 9.96
CA ALA A 121 21.00 -10.30 9.61
C ALA A 121 22.29 -10.51 8.79
N GLY A 122 22.94 -9.42 8.35
CA GLY A 122 24.05 -9.48 7.41
C GLY A 122 23.59 -9.85 5.99
N GLY A 123 24.55 -10.22 5.15
CA GLY A 123 24.31 -10.54 3.74
C GLY A 123 24.46 -9.35 2.80
N LYS A 124 24.03 -9.54 1.55
CA LYS A 124 24.25 -8.57 0.46
C LYS A 124 22.97 -8.36 -0.31
N ALA A 125 22.50 -7.11 -0.37
CA ALA A 125 21.39 -6.73 -1.22
C ALA A 125 21.76 -6.96 -2.70
N ALA A 126 20.84 -7.57 -3.44
CA ALA A 126 20.96 -7.70 -4.89
C ALA A 126 20.95 -6.32 -5.56
N LYS A 127 21.56 -6.22 -6.75
CA LYS A 127 21.52 -5.00 -7.54
C LYS A 127 20.18 -4.89 -8.25
N GLY A 128 19.59 -3.70 -8.24
CA GLY A 128 18.34 -3.39 -8.92
C GLY A 128 17.10 -3.77 -8.12
N LEU A 129 15.94 -3.51 -8.72
CA LEU A 129 14.62 -3.83 -8.20
C LEU A 129 13.73 -4.24 -9.37
N ILE A 130 12.75 -5.10 -9.09
CA ILE A 130 11.68 -5.42 -10.02
C ILE A 130 10.45 -4.66 -9.54
N ASP A 131 9.98 -3.73 -10.35
CA ASP A 131 8.77 -2.94 -10.07
C ASP A 131 7.75 -3.16 -11.19
N ALA A 132 6.65 -3.80 -10.85
CA ALA A 132 5.54 -4.07 -11.74
C ALA A 132 4.32 -3.30 -11.24
N TYR A 133 4.06 -2.15 -11.87
CA TYR A 133 3.00 -1.22 -11.48
C TYR A 133 1.98 -1.04 -12.63
N PRO A 134 1.20 -2.09 -12.94
CA PRO A 134 0.19 -2.00 -13.98
C PRO A 134 -0.88 -0.97 -13.60
N GLY A 135 -1.26 -0.12 -14.55
CA GLY A 135 -2.28 0.90 -14.31
C GLY A 135 -1.85 1.98 -13.33
N LYS A 136 -0.55 2.30 -13.24
CA LYS A 136 -0.04 3.41 -12.43
C LYS A 136 -0.88 4.67 -12.65
N GLN A 137 -1.39 5.23 -11.55
CA GLN A 137 -2.15 6.47 -11.54
C GLN A 137 -1.29 7.56 -10.90
N GLU A 138 -1.16 8.69 -11.59
CA GLU A 138 -0.58 9.89 -10.99
C GLU A 138 -1.63 10.54 -10.08
N ARG A 139 -1.19 11.11 -8.96
CA ARG A 139 -2.09 11.83 -8.06
C ARG A 139 -2.40 13.20 -8.65
N GLU A 140 -3.64 13.38 -9.08
CA GLU A 140 -4.10 14.68 -9.58
C GLU A 140 -4.18 15.71 -8.43
N PRO A 141 -3.69 16.94 -8.63
CA PRO A 141 -3.83 18.00 -7.65
C PRO A 141 -5.30 18.41 -7.48
N ILE A 142 -5.73 18.52 -6.22
CA ILE A 142 -7.07 18.96 -5.83
C ILE A 142 -7.10 20.49 -5.78
N LEU A 143 -8.08 21.10 -6.45
CA LEU A 143 -8.28 22.55 -6.39
C LEU A 143 -8.99 22.93 -5.10
N LEU A 144 -8.43 23.88 -4.36
CA LEU A 144 -9.01 24.44 -3.14
C LEU A 144 -9.01 25.96 -3.22
N SER A 145 -10.10 26.60 -2.80
CA SER A 145 -10.22 28.06 -2.74
C SER A 145 -10.64 28.52 -1.34
N THR A 146 -10.20 29.72 -0.94
CA THR A 146 -10.59 30.31 0.36
C THR A 146 -12.11 30.40 0.50
N GLY A 147 -12.83 30.73 -0.58
CA GLY A 147 -14.29 30.78 -0.60
C GLY A 147 -14.94 29.42 -0.36
N ARG A 148 -14.35 28.31 -0.87
CA ARG A 148 -14.86 26.96 -0.60
C ARG A 148 -14.66 26.58 0.87
N VAL A 149 -13.50 26.94 1.45
CA VAL A 149 -13.21 26.71 2.86
C VAL A 149 -14.21 27.46 3.75
N SER A 150 -14.38 28.76 3.50
CA SER A 150 -15.32 29.61 4.24
C SER A 150 -16.76 29.13 4.11
N SER A 151 -17.18 28.75 2.91
CA SER A 151 -18.52 28.21 2.67
C SER A 151 -18.83 26.94 3.46
N LEU A 152 -17.83 26.10 3.75
CA LEU A 152 -18.04 24.82 4.44
C LEU A 152 -17.88 24.95 5.95
N LEU A 153 -16.88 25.72 6.41
CA LEU A 153 -16.57 25.86 7.83
C LEU A 153 -17.30 27.02 8.51
N GLY A 154 -17.78 28.00 7.74
CA GLY A 154 -18.40 29.23 8.28
C GLY A 154 -17.41 30.23 8.87
N VAL A 155 -16.10 30.03 8.63
CA VAL A 155 -15.02 30.91 9.10
C VAL A 155 -14.07 31.26 7.95
N ASP A 156 -13.57 32.49 7.94
CA ASP A 156 -12.67 32.97 6.91
C ASP A 156 -11.20 32.68 7.27
N PHE A 157 -10.53 31.93 6.40
CA PHE A 157 -9.09 31.73 6.46
C PHE A 157 -8.41 32.37 5.24
N SER A 158 -7.31 33.06 5.49
CA SER A 158 -6.46 33.54 4.40
C SER A 158 -5.81 32.37 3.66
N LEU A 159 -5.47 32.59 2.39
CA LEU A 159 -4.82 31.55 1.57
C LEU A 159 -3.48 31.10 2.17
N ASP A 160 -2.77 32.00 2.85
CA ASP A 160 -1.49 31.69 3.50
C ASP A 160 -1.68 30.81 4.75
N GLN A 161 -2.75 31.03 5.53
CA GLN A 161 -3.10 30.13 6.64
C GLN A 161 -3.41 28.72 6.13
N ILE A 162 -4.22 28.60 5.06
CA ILE A 162 -4.56 27.32 4.43
C ILE A 162 -3.30 26.60 3.95
N LYS A 163 -2.44 27.30 3.20
CA LYS A 163 -1.17 26.74 2.70
C LYS A 163 -0.25 26.32 3.84
N GLY A 164 -0.12 27.13 4.89
CA GLY A 164 0.71 26.84 6.04
C GLY A 164 0.27 25.56 6.77
N ALA A 165 -1.04 25.42 7.01
CA ALA A 165 -1.61 24.23 7.62
C ALA A 165 -1.32 22.97 6.80
N LEU A 166 -1.61 22.99 5.50
CA LEU A 166 -1.39 21.86 4.59
C LEU A 166 0.11 21.54 4.42
N ALA A 167 0.97 22.55 4.32
CA ALA A 167 2.42 22.38 4.25
C ALA A 167 2.99 21.66 5.49
N SER A 168 2.49 22.00 6.68
CA SER A 168 2.93 21.38 7.94
C SER A 168 2.64 19.88 8.00
N LEU A 169 1.63 19.44 7.23
CA LEU A 169 1.25 18.03 7.08
C LEU A 169 1.97 17.33 5.91
N GLY A 170 2.85 18.04 5.21
CA GLY A 170 3.62 17.52 4.08
C GLY A 170 2.87 17.55 2.74
N PHE A 171 1.80 18.33 2.61
CA PHE A 171 1.14 18.53 1.32
C PHE A 171 1.94 19.52 0.47
N ASP A 172 2.16 19.14 -0.78
CA ASP A 172 2.69 20.04 -1.79
C ASP A 172 1.56 20.89 -2.36
N TYR A 173 1.89 22.08 -2.82
CA TYR A 173 0.92 22.93 -3.49
C TYR A 173 1.52 23.82 -4.57
N LYS A 174 0.68 24.19 -5.53
CA LYS A 174 0.97 25.13 -6.61
C LYS A 174 -0.12 26.21 -6.66
N PRO A 175 0.18 27.43 -7.17
CA PRO A 175 -0.83 28.44 -7.38
C PRO A 175 -2.02 27.93 -8.23
N GLY A 176 -3.23 28.37 -7.89
CA GLY A 176 -4.43 28.17 -8.71
C GLY A 176 -4.56 29.19 -9.85
N ALA A 177 -5.76 29.30 -10.44
CA ALA A 177 -6.01 30.25 -11.51
C ALA A 177 -6.19 31.69 -10.98
N SER A 178 -6.57 31.84 -9.72
CA SER A 178 -6.76 33.13 -9.04
C SER A 178 -5.94 33.23 -7.75
N ALA A 179 -5.83 34.45 -7.21
CA ALA A 179 -5.10 34.72 -5.97
C ALA A 179 -5.75 34.09 -4.71
N SER A 180 -6.99 33.59 -4.82
CA SER A 180 -7.71 32.89 -3.74
C SER A 180 -7.70 31.37 -3.89
N GLU A 181 -6.98 30.84 -4.89
CA GLU A 181 -6.94 29.42 -5.22
C GLU A 181 -5.55 28.80 -5.08
N VAL A 182 -5.55 27.52 -4.71
CA VAL A 182 -4.36 26.68 -4.63
C VAL A 182 -4.68 25.28 -5.13
N ARG A 183 -3.74 24.68 -5.86
CA ARG A 183 -3.78 23.27 -6.27
C ARG A 183 -2.90 22.47 -5.33
N VAL A 184 -3.50 21.53 -4.60
CA VAL A 184 -2.84 20.80 -3.53
C VAL A 184 -2.65 19.34 -3.94
N THR A 185 -1.46 18.80 -3.75
CA THR A 185 -1.16 17.39 -3.98
C THR A 185 -0.89 16.72 -2.64
N ALA A 186 -1.73 15.75 -2.29
CA ALA A 186 -1.58 15.00 -1.05
C ALA A 186 -0.34 14.11 -1.08
N PRO A 187 0.45 14.07 0.01
CA PRO A 187 1.62 13.22 0.07
C PRO A 187 1.22 11.76 0.01
N TYR A 188 2.08 10.93 -0.55
CA TYR A 188 1.71 9.57 -0.95
C TYR A 188 1.25 8.66 0.19
N TRP A 189 1.56 8.98 1.46
CA TRP A 189 1.07 8.24 2.63
C TRP A 189 -0.36 8.62 3.07
N ARG A 190 -0.94 9.67 2.50
CA ARG A 190 -2.34 10.07 2.70
C ARG A 190 -3.19 9.47 1.59
N SER A 191 -3.62 8.22 1.76
CA SER A 191 -4.52 7.52 0.83
C SER A 191 -5.99 7.85 1.06
N ASP A 192 -6.30 8.67 2.06
CA ASP A 192 -7.63 9.13 2.44
C ASP A 192 -8.06 10.43 1.74
N ILE A 193 -7.11 11.21 1.20
CA ILE A 193 -7.37 12.50 0.58
C ILE A 193 -7.66 12.37 -0.91
N HIS A 194 -8.87 12.73 -1.33
CA HIS A 194 -9.35 12.65 -2.71
C HIS A 194 -10.10 13.89 -3.17
N LEU A 195 -10.72 14.64 -2.25
CA LEU A 195 -11.61 15.76 -2.53
C LEU A 195 -11.17 17.04 -1.79
N ALA A 196 -11.78 18.16 -2.17
CA ALA A 196 -11.51 19.44 -1.53
C ALA A 196 -11.96 19.42 -0.05
N GLU A 197 -13.04 18.72 0.25
CA GLU A 197 -13.59 18.55 1.60
C GLU A 197 -12.59 17.88 2.54
N ASP A 198 -11.87 16.86 2.06
CA ASP A 198 -10.84 16.18 2.85
C ASP A 198 -9.69 17.14 3.22
N LEU A 199 -9.33 18.05 2.31
CA LEU A 199 -8.35 19.10 2.60
C LEU A 199 -8.88 20.13 3.59
N ILE A 200 -10.18 20.47 3.50
CA ILE A 200 -10.81 21.43 4.40
C ILE A 200 -10.85 20.90 5.82
N GLU A 201 -11.16 19.60 6.01
CA GLU A 201 -11.07 18.94 7.31
C GLU A 201 -9.65 19.07 7.90
N GLU A 202 -8.62 18.85 7.10
CA GLU A 202 -7.23 18.97 7.55
C GLU A 202 -6.83 20.40 7.91
N VAL A 203 -7.32 21.39 7.15
CA VAL A 203 -7.13 22.81 7.47
C VAL A 203 -7.78 23.15 8.81
N ALA A 204 -9.06 22.78 9.00
CA ALA A 204 -9.80 23.04 10.23
C ALA A 204 -9.13 22.36 11.44
N ARG A 205 -8.71 21.09 11.28
CA ARG A 205 -8.06 20.31 12.34
C ARG A 205 -6.72 20.91 12.80
N ILE A 206 -5.98 21.56 11.91
CA ILE A 206 -4.66 22.13 12.23
C ILE A 206 -4.78 23.56 12.76
N ILE A 207 -5.67 24.37 12.21
CA ILE A 207 -5.83 25.76 12.66
C ILE A 207 -6.64 25.82 13.95
N GLY A 208 -7.63 24.94 14.11
CA GLY A 208 -8.57 24.93 15.23
C GLY A 208 -9.99 25.23 14.79
N TYR A 209 -10.95 24.77 15.60
CA TYR A 209 -12.39 24.96 15.41
C TYR A 209 -12.95 26.13 16.26
N ASP A 210 -12.08 26.79 17.04
CA ASP A 210 -12.42 27.84 18.02
C ASP A 210 -12.21 29.26 17.47
#